data_AF-A0A936KND0-F1
#
_entry.id   AF-A0A936KND0-F1
#
_cell.length_a   1.000
_cell.length_b   1.000
_cell.length_c   1.000
_cell.angle_alpha   90.00
_cell.angle_beta   90.00
_cell.angle_gamma   90.00
#
_symmetry.space_group_name_H-M   'P 1'
#
loop_
_entity.id
_entity.type
_entity.pdbx_description
1 polymer ?
#
loop_
_entity_poly.entity_id
_entity_poly.type
_entity_poly.pdbx_seq_one_letter_code
_entity_poly.pdbx_strand_id
1 'polypeptide(L)'
;MPATRPECSSGTDHVNRHAEDEDPRAAVTNYTLYAIPKDEWAPVAGFTRESVLMVHPRSERHAIEAMRTISQFVAWAHREGYPLDRDRMFTPDAVERYIATAATHLAVSSRATRRSDLRRFSRQITTKAPWPPDAPQLKQRRTLAPFTQDEIVRLWEVANTQSTEIRRRRFTGYLALANESDGQEHAGGDEPGHPEDAAVDVEVLEAVGADDPLDEAAAVERERPAGGLPGVVLPVAFEDRAPQGGGL
;
A
#
# COMPACT_ATOMS: atom_id res chain seq x y z
N MET A 1 39.12 38.19 16.69
CA MET A 1 39.10 36.79 16.24
C MET A 1 37.67 36.46 15.83
N PRO A 2 37.28 36.62 14.55
CA PRO A 2 35.95 36.20 14.11
C PRO A 2 35.93 34.68 13.92
N ALA A 3 35.02 34.01 14.61
CA ALA A 3 34.80 32.58 14.51
C ALA A 3 34.07 32.26 13.19
N THR A 4 34.76 31.57 12.28
CA THR A 4 34.17 31.01 11.08
C THR A 4 33.16 29.94 11.49
N ARG A 5 31.87 30.14 11.18
CA ARG A 5 30.86 29.10 11.31
C ARG A 5 31.19 27.98 10.30
N PRO A 6 31.10 26.70 10.67
CA PRO A 6 31.16 25.63 9.68
C PRO A 6 29.91 25.74 8.80
N GLU A 7 30.10 25.88 7.50
CA GLU A 7 29.04 25.74 6.52
C GLU A 7 28.54 24.29 6.58
N CYS A 8 27.39 24.09 7.22
CA CYS A 8 26.59 22.88 7.05
C CYS A 8 26.02 22.90 5.63
N SER A 9 26.82 22.45 4.67
CA SER A 9 26.33 22.02 3.37
C SER A 9 25.55 20.73 3.58
N SER A 10 24.24 20.85 3.86
CA SER A 10 23.33 19.69 3.85
C SER A 10 23.48 18.98 2.50
N GLY A 11 23.99 17.76 2.53
CA GLY A 11 24.23 16.92 1.35
C GLY A 11 22.96 16.38 0.71
N THR A 12 21.93 17.22 0.53
CA THR A 12 20.70 16.86 -0.17
C THR A 12 20.87 16.79 -1.68
N ASP A 13 21.95 17.37 -2.24
CA ASP A 13 22.31 17.27 -3.68
C ASP A 13 22.68 15.84 -4.14
N HIS A 14 22.79 14.88 -3.22
CA HIS A 14 23.12 13.50 -3.55
C HIS A 14 21.90 12.58 -3.66
N VAL A 15 20.71 12.98 -3.22
CA VAL A 15 19.52 12.10 -3.22
C VAL A 15 18.84 12.07 -4.59
N ASN A 16 18.95 13.15 -5.38
CA ASN A 16 18.35 13.24 -6.71
C ASN A 16 19.32 13.08 -7.89
N ARG A 17 20.60 12.74 -7.65
CA ARG A 17 21.56 12.58 -8.76
C ARG A 17 21.18 11.45 -9.72
N HIS A 18 20.39 10.49 -9.27
CA HIS A 18 19.89 9.41 -10.11
C HIS A 18 18.72 9.83 -11.01
N ALA A 19 17.98 10.90 -10.67
CA ALA A 19 16.80 11.31 -11.43
C ALA A 19 17.14 11.93 -12.80
N GLU A 20 18.34 12.49 -12.97
CA GLU A 20 18.75 13.10 -14.26
C GLU A 20 19.26 12.08 -15.29
N ASP A 21 19.67 10.88 -14.85
CA ASP A 21 20.10 9.77 -15.72
C ASP A 21 19.00 8.72 -15.94
N GLU A 22 17.84 8.89 -15.30
CA GLU A 22 16.70 7.98 -15.47
C GLU A 22 16.05 8.17 -16.85
N ASP A 23 16.13 7.14 -17.68
CA ASP A 23 15.36 7.04 -18.92
C ASP A 23 14.28 5.96 -18.78
N PRO A 24 13.05 6.33 -18.38
CA PRO A 24 11.92 5.41 -18.26
C PRO A 24 11.63 4.65 -19.57
N ARG A 25 11.94 5.26 -20.72
CA ARG A 25 11.71 4.64 -22.03
C ARG A 25 12.77 3.60 -22.35
N ALA A 26 14.03 3.84 -21.99
CA ALA A 26 15.07 2.82 -22.05
C ALA A 26 14.74 1.65 -21.12
N ALA A 27 14.24 1.92 -19.92
CA ALA A 27 13.81 0.89 -18.98
C ALA A 27 12.72 -0.03 -19.58
N VAL A 28 11.70 0.53 -20.23
CA VAL A 28 10.67 -0.24 -20.95
C VAL A 28 11.27 -1.08 -22.09
N THR A 29 12.17 -0.49 -22.86
CA THR A 29 12.76 -1.12 -24.06
C THR A 29 13.64 -2.30 -23.69
N ASN A 30 14.50 -2.12 -22.68
CA ASN A 30 15.47 -3.11 -22.21
C ASN A 30 14.88 -4.12 -21.23
N TYR A 31 13.64 -3.91 -20.79
CA TYR A 31 12.96 -4.81 -19.88
C TYR A 31 12.90 -6.25 -20.42
N THR A 32 13.40 -7.17 -19.61
CA THR A 32 13.41 -8.61 -19.89
C THR A 32 12.71 -9.36 -18.76
N LEU A 33 11.72 -10.17 -19.11
CA LEU A 33 10.98 -10.98 -18.15
C LEU A 33 11.62 -12.35 -17.98
N TYR A 34 11.95 -12.70 -16.74
CA TYR A 34 12.40 -14.03 -16.37
C TYR A 34 11.25 -14.97 -16.00
N ALA A 35 10.10 -14.42 -15.59
CA ALA A 35 8.97 -15.18 -15.08
C ALA A 35 8.06 -15.80 -16.17
N ILE A 36 8.19 -15.35 -17.43
CA ILE A 36 7.37 -15.83 -18.56
C ILE A 36 8.31 -16.53 -19.55
N PRO A 37 7.97 -17.75 -20.03
CA PRO A 37 8.75 -18.43 -21.05
C PRO A 37 8.96 -17.55 -22.29
N LYS A 38 10.15 -17.62 -22.88
CA LYS A 38 10.53 -16.75 -24.02
C LYS A 38 9.56 -16.86 -25.21
N ASP A 39 9.05 -18.05 -25.46
CA ASP A 39 8.13 -18.35 -26.55
C ASP A 39 6.74 -17.72 -26.33
N GLU A 40 6.32 -17.59 -25.07
CA GLU A 40 5.07 -16.90 -24.70
C GLU A 40 5.24 -15.37 -24.69
N TRP A 41 6.43 -14.89 -24.33
CA TRP A 41 6.73 -13.46 -24.27
C TRP A 41 6.93 -12.84 -25.66
N ALA A 42 7.64 -13.52 -26.56
CA ALA A 42 8.02 -12.95 -27.85
C ALA A 42 6.85 -12.40 -28.69
N PRO A 43 5.68 -13.08 -28.81
CA PRO A 43 4.53 -12.56 -29.55
C PRO A 43 3.92 -11.29 -28.95
N VAL A 44 4.00 -11.12 -27.63
CA VAL A 44 3.33 -10.04 -26.91
C VAL A 44 4.25 -8.90 -26.48
N ALA A 45 5.56 -9.07 -26.64
CA ALA A 45 6.56 -8.14 -26.13
C ALA A 45 6.44 -6.74 -26.72
N GLY A 46 6.29 -6.64 -28.05
CA GLY A 46 6.12 -5.35 -28.74
C GLY A 46 4.85 -4.62 -28.27
N PHE A 47 3.72 -5.33 -28.31
CA PHE A 47 2.43 -4.81 -27.86
C PHE A 47 2.47 -4.33 -26.39
N THR A 48 3.12 -5.10 -25.51
CA THR A 48 3.25 -4.77 -24.10
C THR A 48 4.06 -3.49 -23.90
N ARG A 49 5.23 -3.39 -24.54
CA ARG A 49 6.09 -2.20 -24.44
C ARG A 49 5.37 -0.95 -24.94
N GLU A 50 4.73 -1.03 -26.11
CA GLU A 50 3.93 0.08 -26.64
C GLU A 50 2.81 0.50 -25.71
N SER A 51 2.13 -0.47 -25.07
CA SER A 51 1.06 -0.19 -24.12
C SER A 51 1.60 0.50 -22.85
N VAL A 52 2.75 0.06 -22.33
CA VAL A 52 3.38 0.69 -21.17
C VAL A 52 3.85 2.11 -21.48
N LEU A 53 4.31 2.39 -22.71
CA LEU A 53 4.67 3.75 -23.11
C LEU A 53 3.47 4.72 -23.12
N MET A 54 2.24 4.23 -23.32
CA MET A 54 1.01 5.03 -23.21
C MET A 54 0.65 5.40 -21.77
N VAL A 55 1.19 4.68 -20.77
CA VAL A 55 1.03 5.03 -19.35
C VAL A 55 1.89 6.26 -18.98
N HIS A 56 2.83 6.65 -19.85
CA HIS A 56 3.76 7.75 -19.59
C HIS A 56 4.48 7.61 -18.23
N PRO A 57 5.27 6.55 -18.04
CA PRO A 57 6.01 6.35 -16.79
C PRO A 57 6.92 7.55 -16.52
N ARG A 58 6.94 7.98 -15.25
CA ARG A 58 7.59 9.22 -14.78
C ARG A 58 9.00 9.00 -14.26
N SER A 59 9.35 7.75 -13.98
CA SER A 59 10.63 7.30 -13.45
C SER A 59 10.94 5.90 -13.96
N GLU A 60 12.19 5.49 -13.89
CA GLU A 60 12.60 4.13 -14.24
C GLU A 60 11.88 3.09 -13.37
N ARG A 61 11.77 3.37 -12.07
CA ARG A 61 11.02 2.52 -11.14
C ARG A 61 9.56 2.34 -11.57
N HIS A 62 8.87 3.44 -11.90
CA HIS A 62 7.48 3.38 -12.35
C HIS A 62 7.36 2.62 -13.69
N ALA A 63 8.34 2.74 -14.60
CA ALA A 63 8.39 1.96 -15.82
C ALA A 63 8.54 0.45 -15.55
N ILE A 64 9.42 0.06 -14.64
CA ILE A 64 9.63 -1.34 -14.23
C ILE A 64 8.37 -1.91 -13.60
N GLU A 65 7.72 -1.17 -12.71
CA GLU A 65 6.46 -1.56 -12.06
C GLU A 65 5.33 -1.74 -13.09
N ALA A 66 5.16 -0.78 -14.00
CA ALA A 66 4.18 -0.87 -15.08
C ALA A 66 4.46 -2.06 -16.02
N MET A 67 5.73 -2.26 -16.42
CA MET A 67 6.14 -3.42 -17.21
C MET A 67 5.85 -4.74 -16.49
N ARG A 68 6.17 -4.85 -15.21
CA ARG A 68 5.93 -6.06 -14.40
C ARG A 68 4.44 -6.40 -14.34
N THR A 69 3.59 -5.41 -14.12
CA THR A 69 2.14 -5.61 -13.97
C THR A 69 1.47 -5.87 -15.31
N ILE A 70 1.74 -5.07 -16.34
CA ILE A 70 1.08 -5.18 -17.65
C ILE A 70 1.53 -6.44 -18.38
N SER A 71 2.81 -6.81 -18.32
CA SER A 71 3.30 -8.00 -19.03
C SER A 71 2.65 -9.31 -18.56
N GLN A 72 2.46 -9.47 -17.24
CA GLN A 72 1.81 -10.64 -16.68
C GLN A 72 0.33 -10.73 -17.09
N PHE A 73 -0.35 -9.58 -17.15
CA PHE A 73 -1.72 -9.50 -17.65
C PHE A 73 -1.81 -9.84 -19.14
N VAL A 74 -0.98 -9.22 -19.98
CA VAL A 74 -0.99 -9.43 -21.44
C VAL A 74 -0.63 -10.87 -21.80
N ALA A 75 0.37 -11.46 -21.14
CA ALA A 75 0.74 -12.86 -21.37
C ALA A 75 -0.41 -13.82 -21.00
N TRP A 76 -1.13 -13.55 -19.90
CA TRP A 76 -2.34 -14.29 -19.57
C TRP A 76 -3.44 -14.08 -20.62
N ALA A 77 -3.76 -12.83 -20.98
CA ALA A 77 -4.83 -12.54 -21.93
C ALA A 77 -4.57 -13.15 -23.31
N HIS A 78 -3.31 -13.13 -23.77
CA HIS A 78 -2.94 -13.77 -25.02
C HIS A 78 -3.14 -15.29 -24.98
N ARG A 79 -2.81 -15.96 -23.87
CA ARG A 79 -3.09 -17.40 -23.68
C ARG A 79 -4.57 -17.74 -23.67
N GLU A 80 -5.40 -16.84 -23.13
CA GLU A 80 -6.87 -16.94 -23.15
C GLU A 80 -7.48 -16.59 -24.52
N GLY A 81 -6.66 -16.20 -25.51
CA GLY A 81 -7.11 -15.92 -26.86
C GLY A 81 -7.66 -14.51 -27.08
N TYR A 82 -7.39 -13.55 -26.18
CA TYR A 82 -7.74 -12.16 -26.44
C TYR A 82 -6.95 -11.62 -27.64
N PRO A 83 -7.58 -10.83 -28.54
CA PRO A 83 -6.87 -10.21 -29.63
C PRO A 83 -5.83 -9.21 -29.08
N LEU A 84 -4.73 -9.02 -29.81
CA LEU A 84 -3.74 -7.94 -29.56
C LEU A 84 -4.30 -6.56 -29.95
N ASP A 85 -5.44 -6.23 -29.38
CA ASP A 85 -6.15 -4.96 -29.51
C ASP A 85 -6.40 -4.42 -28.10
N ARG A 86 -5.91 -3.20 -27.84
CA ARG A 86 -5.92 -2.58 -26.51
C ARG A 86 -7.33 -2.43 -25.97
N ASP A 87 -8.25 -1.93 -26.77
CA ASP A 87 -9.64 -1.66 -26.33
C ASP A 87 -10.42 -2.95 -26.07
N ARG A 88 -9.99 -4.08 -26.64
CA ARG A 88 -10.61 -5.40 -26.44
C ARG A 88 -9.95 -6.20 -25.33
N MET A 89 -8.64 -6.02 -25.13
CA MET A 89 -7.87 -6.73 -24.11
C MET A 89 -8.00 -6.06 -22.73
N PHE A 90 -7.80 -4.73 -22.66
CA PHE A 90 -7.81 -3.97 -21.41
C PHE A 90 -9.22 -3.51 -21.04
N THR A 91 -10.13 -4.47 -20.91
CA THR A 91 -11.51 -4.23 -20.45
C THR A 91 -11.65 -4.48 -18.96
N PRO A 92 -12.63 -3.84 -18.27
CA PRO A 92 -12.90 -4.11 -16.87
C PRO A 92 -13.11 -5.60 -16.57
N ASP A 93 -13.86 -6.29 -17.43
CA ASP A 93 -14.18 -7.72 -17.26
C ASP A 93 -12.93 -8.60 -17.41
N ALA A 94 -12.04 -8.27 -18.35
CA ALA A 94 -10.78 -9.00 -18.53
C ALA A 94 -9.86 -8.81 -17.31
N VAL A 95 -9.78 -7.58 -16.77
CA VAL A 95 -8.99 -7.29 -15.57
C VAL A 95 -9.56 -8.04 -14.35
N GLU A 96 -10.86 -8.02 -14.13
CA GLU A 96 -11.46 -8.77 -13.01
C GLU A 96 -11.29 -10.27 -13.16
N ARG A 97 -11.42 -10.81 -14.38
CA ARG A 97 -11.16 -12.22 -14.66
C ARG A 97 -9.72 -12.58 -14.36
N TYR A 98 -8.74 -11.78 -14.80
CA TYR A 98 -7.33 -11.99 -14.50
C TYR A 98 -7.07 -12.06 -12.98
N ILE A 99 -7.63 -11.13 -12.21
CA ILE A 99 -7.47 -11.09 -10.75
C ILE A 99 -8.11 -12.32 -10.09
N ALA A 100 -9.23 -12.80 -10.63
CA ALA A 100 -9.95 -13.96 -10.11
C ALA A 100 -9.30 -15.30 -10.47
N THR A 101 -8.66 -15.42 -11.64
CA THR A 101 -8.18 -16.72 -12.15
C THR A 101 -6.66 -16.85 -12.11
N ALA A 102 -5.93 -15.88 -12.65
CA ALA A 102 -4.49 -15.97 -12.87
C ALA A 102 -3.67 -15.43 -11.69
N ALA A 103 -4.22 -14.47 -10.93
CA ALA A 103 -3.54 -13.85 -9.80
C ALA A 103 -3.79 -14.57 -8.46
N THR A 104 -4.41 -15.76 -8.46
CA THR A 104 -4.83 -16.49 -7.25
C THR A 104 -3.68 -16.94 -6.34
N HIS A 105 -2.48 -17.10 -6.90
CA HIS A 105 -1.25 -17.38 -6.18
C HIS A 105 -0.74 -16.21 -5.33
N LEU A 106 -1.27 -15.00 -5.53
CA LEU A 106 -0.88 -13.82 -4.78
C LEU A 106 -1.72 -13.64 -3.51
N ALA A 107 -1.10 -13.06 -2.47
CA ALA A 107 -1.79 -12.62 -1.27
C ALA A 107 -2.95 -11.66 -1.61
N VAL A 108 -3.96 -11.60 -0.73
CA VAL A 108 -5.16 -10.78 -0.94
C VAL A 108 -4.80 -9.29 -1.13
N SER A 109 -3.88 -8.77 -0.33
CA SER A 109 -3.38 -7.39 -0.45
C SER A 109 -2.71 -7.15 -1.81
N SER A 110 -1.80 -8.03 -2.22
CA SER A 110 -1.12 -7.94 -3.53
C SER A 110 -2.09 -8.01 -4.71
N ARG A 111 -3.15 -8.83 -4.62
CA ARG A 111 -4.23 -8.85 -5.63
C ARG A 111 -5.01 -7.54 -5.66
N ALA A 112 -5.26 -6.94 -4.50
CA ALA A 112 -5.94 -5.65 -4.42
C ALA A 112 -5.10 -4.53 -5.06
N THR A 113 -3.81 -4.43 -4.75
CA THR A 113 -2.88 -3.48 -5.39
C THR A 113 -2.84 -3.68 -6.90
N ARG A 114 -2.62 -4.93 -7.35
CA ARG A 114 -2.56 -5.24 -8.77
C ARG A 114 -3.86 -4.94 -9.51
N ARG A 115 -5.02 -5.18 -8.89
CA ARG A 115 -6.32 -4.78 -9.45
C ARG A 115 -6.37 -3.27 -9.63
N SER A 116 -5.98 -2.50 -8.61
CA SER A 116 -5.96 -1.03 -8.67
C SER A 116 -5.05 -0.52 -9.79
N ASP A 117 -3.84 -1.07 -9.89
CA ASP A 117 -2.86 -0.70 -10.92
C ASP A 117 -3.36 -1.01 -12.32
N LEU A 118 -3.86 -2.23 -12.55
CA LEU A 118 -4.39 -2.62 -13.86
C LEU A 118 -5.57 -1.75 -14.26
N ARG A 119 -6.47 -1.41 -13.34
CA ARG A 119 -7.58 -0.49 -13.63
C ARG A 119 -7.06 0.89 -14.02
N ARG A 120 -6.07 1.43 -13.29
CA ARG A 120 -5.45 2.73 -13.55
C ARG A 120 -4.75 2.75 -14.91
N PHE A 121 -3.90 1.76 -15.18
CA PHE A 121 -3.14 1.68 -16.43
C PHE A 121 -4.04 1.41 -17.63
N SER A 122 -4.98 0.48 -17.51
CA SER A 122 -5.90 0.15 -18.60
C SER A 122 -6.71 1.34 -19.07
N ARG A 123 -7.16 2.21 -18.14
CA ARG A 123 -7.84 3.47 -18.49
C ARG A 123 -6.97 4.42 -19.30
N GLN A 124 -5.68 4.47 -19.04
CA GLN A 124 -4.74 5.33 -19.80
C GLN A 124 -4.42 4.74 -21.17
N ILE A 125 -4.37 3.41 -21.28
CA ILE A 125 -4.03 2.68 -22.50
C ILE A 125 -5.20 2.61 -23.48
N THR A 126 -6.44 2.60 -22.97
CA THR A 126 -7.65 2.42 -23.79
C THR A 126 -8.34 3.73 -24.10
N THR A 127 -9.00 3.76 -25.25
CA THR A 127 -9.82 4.91 -25.68
C THR A 127 -11.31 4.56 -25.68
N LYS A 128 -11.67 3.32 -26.02
CA LYS A 128 -13.06 2.89 -26.21
C LYS A 128 -13.55 1.87 -25.18
N ALA A 129 -12.65 1.33 -24.35
CA ALA A 129 -13.03 0.32 -23.37
C ALA A 129 -14.02 0.91 -22.34
N PRO A 130 -15.01 0.11 -21.87
CA PRO A 130 -16.12 0.60 -21.04
C PRO A 130 -15.70 0.75 -19.57
N TRP A 131 -14.70 1.59 -19.27
CA TRP A 131 -14.26 1.83 -17.91
C TRP A 131 -15.27 2.67 -17.13
N PRO A 132 -15.69 2.25 -15.92
CA PRO A 132 -16.48 3.12 -15.06
C PRO A 132 -15.68 4.38 -14.71
N PRO A 133 -16.36 5.53 -14.52
CA PRO A 133 -15.71 6.77 -14.12
C PRO A 133 -15.00 6.57 -12.77
N ASP A 134 -13.92 7.33 -12.57
CA ASP A 134 -13.19 7.28 -11.30
C ASP A 134 -14.13 7.59 -10.14
N ALA A 135 -14.06 6.74 -9.10
CA ALA A 135 -14.70 7.06 -7.85
C ALA A 135 -14.11 8.38 -7.34
N PRO A 136 -14.94 9.29 -6.78
CA PRO A 136 -14.43 10.52 -6.21
C PRO A 136 -13.34 10.19 -5.19
N GLN A 137 -12.21 10.86 -5.30
CA GLN A 137 -11.09 10.66 -4.39
C GLN A 137 -11.60 10.85 -2.95
N LEU A 138 -11.46 9.81 -2.14
CA LEU A 138 -11.69 9.93 -0.71
C LEU A 138 -10.74 11.02 -0.21
N LYS A 139 -11.28 12.04 0.46
CA LYS A 139 -10.44 13.07 1.09
C LYS A 139 -9.43 12.34 1.94
N GLN A 140 -8.13 12.54 1.64
CA GLN A 140 -7.08 11.96 2.47
C GLN A 140 -7.40 12.29 3.92
N ARG A 141 -7.43 11.25 4.76
CA ARG A 141 -7.63 11.42 6.18
C ARG A 141 -6.46 12.29 6.63
N ARG A 142 -6.76 13.50 7.13
CA ARG A 142 -5.73 14.43 7.60
C ARG A 142 -4.79 13.64 8.51
N THR A 143 -3.53 13.51 8.10
CA THR A 143 -2.47 13.08 9.01
C THR A 143 -2.57 14.01 10.22
N LEU A 144 -2.79 13.43 11.40
CA LEU A 144 -2.76 14.23 12.62
C LEU A 144 -1.35 14.82 12.69
N ALA A 145 -1.25 16.14 12.76
CA ALA A 145 0.03 16.78 12.95
C ALA A 145 0.68 16.22 14.24
N PRO A 146 2.00 15.99 14.24
CA PRO A 146 2.71 15.69 15.48
C PRO A 146 2.39 16.73 16.55
N PHE A 147 2.34 16.33 17.82
CA PHE A 147 2.05 17.26 18.91
C PHE A 147 3.07 18.39 18.90
N THR A 148 2.59 19.62 19.04
CA THR A 148 3.49 20.77 19.21
C THR A 148 4.25 20.64 20.53
N GLN A 149 5.42 21.29 20.62
CA GLN A 149 6.22 21.26 21.85
C GLN A 149 5.44 21.74 23.08
N ASP A 150 4.56 22.73 22.91
CA ASP A 150 3.69 23.25 23.98
C ASP A 150 2.60 22.25 24.40
N GLU A 151 2.13 21.40 23.48
CA GLU A 151 1.21 20.31 23.78
C GLU A 151 1.93 19.18 24.50
N ILE A 152 3.16 18.86 24.09
CA ILE A 152 4.02 17.88 24.77
C ILE A 152 4.28 18.32 26.22
N VAL A 153 4.64 19.58 26.46
CA VAL A 153 4.85 20.12 27.81
C VAL A 153 3.58 20.01 28.65
N ARG A 154 2.41 20.40 28.10
CA ARG A 154 1.13 20.25 28.80
C ARG A 154 0.77 18.80 29.10
N LEU A 155 1.07 17.87 28.18
CA LEU A 155 0.88 16.44 28.41
C LEU A 155 1.76 15.92 29.56
N TRP A 156 3.01 16.40 29.66
CA TRP A 156 3.90 16.08 30.78
C TRP A 156 3.41 16.67 32.11
N GLU A 157 2.88 17.88 32.11
CA GLU A 157 2.24 18.48 33.30
C GLU A 157 1.04 17.62 33.75
N VAL A 158 0.16 17.26 32.82
CA VAL A 158 -0.98 16.37 33.08
C VAL A 158 -0.54 15.00 33.58
N ALA A 159 0.56 14.46 33.05
CA ALA A 159 1.15 13.21 33.51
C ALA A 159 1.54 13.29 34.99
N ASN A 160 2.10 14.42 35.42
CA ASN A 160 2.57 14.65 36.78
C ASN A 160 1.44 14.97 37.77
N THR A 161 0.32 15.53 37.29
CA THR A 161 -0.85 15.82 38.13
C THR A 161 -1.80 14.63 38.33
N GLN A 162 -1.50 13.43 37.80
CA GLN A 162 -2.35 12.27 38.00
C GLN A 162 -2.44 11.86 39.47
N SER A 163 -3.65 11.50 39.91
CA SER A 163 -3.97 11.25 41.33
C SER A 163 -3.31 10.01 41.92
N THR A 164 -2.82 9.08 41.09
CA THR A 164 -2.19 7.84 41.56
C THR A 164 -0.83 7.63 40.92
N GLU A 165 0.08 7.05 41.70
CA GLU A 165 1.44 6.76 41.25
C GLU A 165 1.48 5.81 40.05
N ILE A 166 0.56 4.82 40.02
CA ILE A 166 0.43 3.88 38.89
C ILE A 166 0.00 4.61 37.61
N ARG A 167 -0.89 5.60 37.70
CA ARG A 167 -1.33 6.39 36.54
C ARG A 167 -0.22 7.31 36.04
N ARG A 168 0.54 7.95 36.95
CA ARG A 168 1.72 8.74 36.59
C ARG A 168 2.73 7.91 35.81
N ARG A 169 3.14 6.76 36.35
CA ARG A 169 4.13 5.87 35.71
C ARG A 169 3.68 5.39 34.32
N ARG A 170 2.42 4.98 34.18
CA ARG A 170 1.88 4.53 32.87
C ARG A 170 1.81 5.67 31.85
N PHE A 171 1.32 6.84 32.25
CA PHE A 171 1.16 7.97 31.35
C PHE A 171 2.51 8.55 30.91
N THR A 172 3.47 8.67 31.84
CA THR A 172 4.87 9.00 31.53
C THR A 172 5.50 7.99 30.58
N GLY A 173 5.24 6.68 30.76
CA GLY A 173 5.69 5.64 29.84
C GLY A 173 5.16 5.83 28.41
N TYR A 174 3.87 6.15 28.26
CA TYR A 174 3.29 6.43 26.94
C TYR A 174 3.90 7.67 26.27
N LEU A 175 4.15 8.75 27.04
CA LEU A 175 4.78 9.97 26.50
C LEU A 175 6.24 9.78 26.13
N ALA A 176 7.00 8.97 26.89
CA ALA A 176 8.39 8.66 26.56
C ALA A 176 8.49 7.89 25.24
N LEU A 177 7.63 6.89 25.03
CA LEU A 177 7.57 6.11 23.78
C LEU A 177 7.10 6.95 22.59
N ALA A 178 6.18 7.90 22.80
CA ALA A 178 5.71 8.79 21.75
C ALA A 178 6.78 9.82 21.32
N ASN A 179 7.62 10.28 22.24
CA ASN A 179 8.68 11.26 21.94
C ASN A 179 9.94 10.62 21.33
N GLU A 180 10.23 9.34 21.61
CA GLU A 180 11.34 8.64 20.96
C GLU A 180 11.09 8.38 19.46
N SER A 181 9.83 8.36 19.03
CA SER A 181 9.45 8.22 17.62
C SER A 181 9.55 9.51 16.78
N ASP A 182 9.78 10.68 17.40
CA ASP A 182 9.73 12.00 16.73
C ASP A 182 11.12 12.60 16.40
N GLY A 183 12.19 11.82 16.52
CA GLY A 183 13.56 12.25 16.18
C GLY A 183 13.89 12.30 14.67
N GLN A 184 12.92 12.17 13.77
CA GLN A 184 13.11 12.29 12.33
C GLN A 184 12.63 13.66 11.87
N GLU A 185 13.57 14.61 11.73
CA GLU A 185 13.32 15.99 11.33
C GLU A 185 12.61 16.07 9.96
N HIS A 186 11.34 16.45 9.97
CA HIS A 186 10.61 16.89 8.78
C HIS A 186 10.97 18.35 8.48
N ALA A 187 11.95 18.55 7.59
CA ALA A 187 12.14 19.82 6.91
C ALA A 187 10.98 20.06 5.93
N GLY A 188 10.20 21.11 6.20
CA GLY A 188 9.12 21.56 5.32
C GLY A 188 9.67 22.16 4.02
N GLY A 189 9.20 21.61 2.89
CA GLY A 189 9.21 22.24 1.58
C GLY A 189 7.85 21.99 0.94
N ASP A 190 7.12 23.07 0.66
CA ASP A 190 5.88 23.04 -0.12
C ASP A 190 6.19 22.53 -1.55
N GLU A 191 5.81 21.28 -1.84
CA GLU A 191 5.71 20.70 -3.18
C GLU A 191 4.54 19.70 -3.18
N PRO A 192 3.70 19.63 -4.23
CA PRO A 192 2.47 18.83 -4.24
C PRO A 192 2.77 17.33 -4.39
N GLY A 193 2.86 16.64 -3.25
CA GLY A 193 3.15 15.21 -3.15
C GLY A 193 2.04 14.29 -3.68
N HIS A 194 2.40 13.48 -4.66
CA HIS A 194 1.69 12.32 -5.20
C HIS A 194 1.69 11.17 -4.15
N PRO A 195 0.69 10.26 -4.14
CA PRO A 195 0.70 9.14 -3.19
C PRO A 195 1.83 8.15 -3.53
N GLU A 196 2.78 8.00 -2.60
CA GLU A 196 3.82 6.97 -2.59
C GLU A 196 3.20 5.60 -2.25
N ASP A 197 3.40 4.65 -3.16
CA ASP A 197 3.10 3.24 -2.98
C ASP A 197 4.16 2.59 -2.09
N ALA A 198 3.69 1.97 -1.02
CA ALA A 198 4.47 1.16 -0.10
C ALA A 198 5.20 0.04 -0.86
N ALA A 199 6.53 0.06 -0.80
CA ALA A 199 7.35 -1.08 -1.16
C ALA A 199 7.07 -2.23 -0.18
N VAL A 200 6.64 -3.37 -0.71
CA VAL A 200 6.60 -4.63 0.05
C VAL A 200 7.87 -5.39 -0.31
N ASP A 201 8.78 -5.48 0.65
CA ASP A 201 9.92 -6.38 0.60
C ASP A 201 9.43 -7.83 0.49
N VAL A 202 9.93 -8.52 -0.53
CA VAL A 202 9.76 -9.95 -0.71
C VAL A 202 11.00 -10.61 -0.14
N GLU A 203 10.95 -11.00 1.13
CA GLU A 203 11.89 -12.01 1.62
C GLU A 203 11.42 -13.39 1.17
N VAL A 204 12.34 -14.03 0.46
CA VAL A 204 12.34 -15.42 0.07
C VAL A 204 12.47 -16.27 1.33
N LEU A 205 11.47 -17.10 1.63
CA LEU A 205 11.63 -18.21 2.57
C LEU A 205 11.73 -19.51 1.79
N GLU A 206 12.96 -20.02 1.77
CA GLU A 206 13.33 -21.35 1.31
C GLU A 206 12.55 -22.42 2.07
N ALA A 207 12.08 -23.41 1.33
CA ALA A 207 11.55 -24.65 1.89
C ALA A 207 12.71 -25.54 2.34
N VAL A 208 12.76 -25.88 3.64
CA VAL A 208 13.52 -27.01 4.15
C VAL A 208 12.55 -27.88 4.97
N GLY A 209 12.33 -29.10 4.50
CA GLY A 209 11.51 -30.10 5.18
C GLY A 209 12.28 -30.86 6.25
N ALA A 210 11.55 -31.37 7.24
CA ALA A 210 11.87 -32.59 7.98
C ALA A 210 10.59 -33.10 8.67
N ASP A 211 10.42 -34.42 8.62
CA ASP A 211 9.29 -35.21 9.10
C ASP A 211 9.06 -35.17 10.64
N ASP A 212 7.77 -35.20 11.00
CA ASP A 212 7.02 -35.90 12.08
C ASP A 212 7.75 -36.67 13.22
N PRO A 213 7.05 -37.16 14.27
CA PRO A 213 5.96 -36.59 15.10
C PRO A 213 6.25 -36.83 16.61
N LEU A 214 5.61 -36.13 17.55
CA LEU A 214 5.39 -36.69 18.90
C LEU A 214 4.10 -36.23 19.56
N ASP A 215 3.52 -37.22 20.21
CA ASP A 215 2.21 -37.39 20.80
C ASP A 215 2.10 -36.80 22.22
N GLU A 216 0.89 -36.91 22.77
CA GLU A 216 0.53 -36.92 24.20
C GLU A 216 0.22 -35.60 24.97
N ALA A 217 -1.09 -35.37 25.10
CA ALA A 217 -1.85 -35.29 26.35
C ALA A 217 -1.48 -34.24 27.43
N ALA A 218 -2.45 -33.36 27.73
CA ALA A 218 -3.14 -33.38 29.02
C ALA A 218 -4.31 -32.37 29.06
N ALA A 219 -5.52 -32.92 29.12
CA ALA A 219 -6.69 -32.21 29.59
C ALA A 219 -6.65 -32.11 31.13
N VAL A 220 -6.75 -30.89 31.66
CA VAL A 220 -7.15 -30.63 33.05
C VAL A 220 -8.19 -29.51 33.04
N GLU A 221 -9.46 -29.90 32.90
CA GLU A 221 -10.58 -29.10 33.41
C GLU A 221 -10.66 -29.32 34.92
N ARG A 222 -10.46 -28.27 35.73
CA ARG A 222 -11.13 -28.12 37.04
C ARG A 222 -11.36 -26.65 37.39
N GLU A 223 -12.66 -26.37 37.52
CA GLU A 223 -13.31 -25.54 38.55
C GLU A 223 -13.17 -24.01 38.53
N ARG A 224 -14.31 -23.39 38.17
CA ARG A 224 -14.76 -22.05 38.58
C ARG A 224 -14.80 -21.92 40.11
N PRO A 225 -14.65 -20.69 40.63
CA PRO A 225 -15.56 -20.24 41.67
C PRO A 225 -16.29 -18.95 41.30
N ALA A 226 -17.48 -18.85 41.90
CA ALA A 226 -18.53 -17.87 41.68
C ALA A 226 -18.35 -16.60 42.53
N GLY A 227 -18.90 -15.50 42.00
CA GLY A 227 -19.01 -14.18 42.63
C GLY A 227 -18.67 -13.11 41.59
N GLY A 228 -19.53 -12.21 41.13
CA GLY A 228 -20.84 -11.78 41.61
C GLY A 228 -21.00 -10.29 41.24
N LEU A 229 -21.39 -10.03 39.97
CA LEU A 229 -22.06 -8.83 39.41
C LEU A 229 -21.38 -7.43 39.50
N PRO A 230 -21.82 -6.42 38.70
CA PRO A 230 -22.78 -6.44 37.58
C PRO A 230 -22.21 -5.92 36.24
N GLY A 231 -22.74 -6.48 35.15
CA GLY A 231 -22.51 -5.99 33.79
C GLY A 231 -23.22 -4.65 33.55
N VAL A 232 -22.47 -3.68 33.05
CA VAL A 232 -23.03 -2.48 32.42
C VAL A 232 -23.30 -2.84 30.96
N VAL A 233 -24.57 -3.13 30.66
CA VAL A 233 -25.09 -3.18 29.29
C VAL A 233 -25.36 -1.74 28.89
N LEU A 234 -24.58 -1.20 27.96
CA LEU A 234 -24.90 0.06 27.29
C LEU A 234 -25.91 -0.24 26.17
N PRO A 235 -27.08 0.43 26.13
CA PRO A 235 -28.01 0.28 25.02
C PRO A 235 -27.46 1.00 23.78
N VAL A 236 -27.16 0.23 22.73
CA VAL A 236 -27.02 0.76 21.37
C VAL A 236 -28.42 0.83 20.77
N ALA A 237 -28.98 2.04 20.70
CA ALA A 237 -30.18 2.30 19.91
C ALA A 237 -29.79 2.23 18.42
N PHE A 238 -30.21 1.16 17.75
CA PHE A 238 -30.18 1.05 16.30
C PHE A 238 -31.56 1.51 15.80
N GLU A 239 -31.67 2.78 15.41
CA GLU A 239 -32.82 3.24 14.64
C GLU A 239 -32.65 2.78 13.20
N ASP A 240 -33.44 1.78 12.82
CA ASP A 240 -33.61 1.36 11.45
C ASP A 240 -35.09 1.56 11.07
N ARG A 241 -35.38 2.60 10.27
CA ARG A 241 -36.56 2.57 9.39
C ARG A 241 -36.36 3.40 8.13
N ALA A 242 -36.23 2.63 7.05
CA ALA A 242 -36.23 3.00 5.64
C ALA A 242 -37.33 3.99 5.20
N PRO A 243 -37.12 4.65 4.04
CA PRO A 243 -38.04 5.62 3.46
C PRO A 243 -39.27 4.96 2.85
N GLN A 244 -40.45 5.55 3.05
CA GLN A 244 -41.63 5.30 2.21
C GLN A 244 -41.89 6.52 1.33
N GLY A 245 -41.80 6.31 0.02
CA GLY A 245 -42.38 7.22 -0.96
C GLY A 245 -43.86 6.92 -1.17
N GLY A 246 -44.58 7.87 -1.79
CA GLY A 246 -45.80 7.60 -2.54
C GLY A 246 -46.98 8.55 -2.29
N GLY A 247 -47.14 9.52 -3.19
CA GLY A 247 -48.41 9.83 -3.86
C GLY A 247 -49.53 10.52 -3.08
N LEU A 248 -49.72 11.83 -3.30
CA LEU A 248 -50.68 12.46 -4.22
C LEU A 248 -50.73 13.97 -3.95
#